data_AF-A7NLD7-F1
#
_entry.id   AF-A7NLD7-F1
#
_cell.length_a   1.000
_cell.length_b   1.000
_cell.length_c   1.000
_cell.angle_alpha   90.00
_cell.angle_beta   90.00
_cell.angle_gamma   90.00
#
_symmetry.space_group_name_H-M   'P 1'
#
loop_
_entity.id
_entity.type
_entity.pdbx_description
1 polymer ?
#
loop_
_entity_poly.entity_id
_entity_poly.type
_entity_poly.pdbx_seq_one_letter_code
_entity_poly.pdbx_strand_id
1 'polypeptide(L)'
;MDKNNFLDALQKEVDTFNSAFSTPNGDWIIKGFIDIAKNIYTISADTKVISKIMELLLFPELAHFAEKHGLKMVLSEQQNFYPDISFVDDDGHRFALDLKSTYRVDSSRVNGMTLGAFTGYFRERNSTKNITFPYVSYSGHFVLGVIYSKTDDLIDERRRYTLDELERITSVIRDFQFFAQEKYRIASDRPGSGNTKNIGSVTEIDTLVNGSGSFASLGEDVFDDY
;
A
#
# COMPACT_ATOMS: atom_id res chain seq x y z
N MET A 1 20.98 -8.06 4.94
CA MET A 1 20.35 -7.92 3.60
C MET A 1 20.57 -6.49 3.11
N ASP A 2 20.79 -6.22 1.82
CA ASP A 2 20.84 -4.84 1.31
C ASP A 2 19.48 -4.41 0.70
N LYS A 3 19.34 -3.12 0.38
CA LYS A 3 18.08 -2.54 -0.09
C LYS A 3 17.60 -3.09 -1.44
N ASN A 4 18.52 -3.47 -2.33
CA ASN A 4 18.18 -4.05 -3.64
C ASN A 4 17.68 -5.49 -3.47
N ASN A 5 18.38 -6.27 -2.65
CA ASN A 5 17.99 -7.63 -2.29
C ASN A 5 16.62 -7.66 -1.60
N PHE A 6 16.34 -6.69 -0.73
CA PHE A 6 15.03 -6.55 -0.10
C PHE A 6 13.94 -6.24 -1.13
N LEU A 7 14.17 -5.28 -2.02
CA LEU A 7 13.20 -4.92 -3.06
C LEU A 7 12.92 -6.10 -4.01
N ASP A 8 13.96 -6.78 -4.49
CA ASP A 8 13.82 -7.94 -5.38
C ASP A 8 13.03 -9.08 -4.72
N ALA A 9 13.25 -9.31 -3.41
CA ALA A 9 12.50 -10.28 -2.65
C ALA A 9 11.02 -9.87 -2.52
N LEU A 10 10.76 -8.61 -2.18
CA LEU A 10 9.41 -8.08 -2.04
C LEU A 10 8.67 -8.11 -3.38
N GLN A 11 9.32 -7.75 -4.49
CA GLN A 11 8.73 -7.80 -5.83
C GLN A 11 8.32 -9.22 -6.24
N LYS A 12 9.14 -10.23 -5.94
CA LYS A 12 8.78 -11.64 -6.16
C LYS A 12 7.63 -12.09 -5.28
N GLU A 13 7.53 -11.58 -4.05
CA GLU A 13 6.45 -11.95 -3.13
C GLU A 13 5.10 -11.39 -3.60
N VAL A 14 5.07 -10.12 -4.03
CA VAL A 14 3.81 -9.45 -4.45
C VAL A 14 3.19 -10.05 -5.71
N ASP A 15 3.98 -10.72 -6.55
CA ASP A 15 3.45 -11.47 -7.71
C ASP A 15 2.48 -12.59 -7.28
N THR A 16 2.56 -13.05 -6.02
CA THR A 16 1.67 -14.08 -5.48
C THR A 16 0.37 -13.51 -4.90
N PHE A 17 0.34 -12.23 -4.53
CA PHE A 17 -0.74 -11.61 -3.76
C PHE A 17 -2.07 -11.51 -4.52
N ASN A 18 -2.05 -11.46 -5.85
CA ASN A 18 -3.30 -11.40 -6.62
C ASN A 18 -4.25 -12.56 -6.30
N SER A 19 -3.68 -13.75 -6.04
CA SER A 19 -4.45 -14.95 -5.66
C SER A 19 -5.04 -14.90 -4.25
N ALA A 20 -4.41 -14.14 -3.34
CA ALA A 20 -4.88 -13.93 -1.98
C ALA A 20 -6.00 -12.87 -1.89
N PHE A 21 -6.18 -12.04 -2.93
CA PHE A 21 -7.12 -10.91 -2.91
C PHE A 21 -8.29 -11.08 -3.90
N SER A 22 -8.16 -11.97 -4.88
CA SER A 22 -9.14 -12.12 -5.94
C SER A 22 -9.64 -13.55 -6.05
N THR A 23 -10.94 -13.70 -6.30
CA THR A 23 -11.51 -14.97 -6.78
C THR A 23 -10.94 -15.30 -8.18
N PRO A 24 -11.09 -16.56 -8.67
CA PRO A 24 -10.69 -16.92 -10.03
C PRO A 24 -11.30 -16.04 -11.14
N ASN A 25 -12.44 -15.40 -10.87
CA ASN A 25 -13.12 -14.50 -11.80
C ASN A 25 -12.65 -13.04 -11.69
N GLY A 26 -11.67 -12.73 -10.83
CA GLY A 26 -11.14 -11.37 -10.63
C GLY A 26 -11.89 -10.52 -9.61
N ASP A 27 -12.98 -11.03 -9.05
CA ASP A 27 -13.73 -10.33 -7.99
C ASP A 27 -12.95 -10.29 -6.69
N TRP A 28 -13.08 -9.20 -5.93
CA TRP A 28 -12.54 -9.13 -4.58
C TRP A 28 -13.15 -10.20 -3.68
N ILE A 29 -12.28 -10.88 -2.92
CA ILE A 29 -12.70 -11.93 -1.98
C ILE A 29 -13.50 -11.40 -0.79
N ILE A 30 -13.32 -10.13 -0.43
CA ILE A 30 -14.08 -9.51 0.66
C ILE A 30 -15.38 -8.96 0.12
N LYS A 31 -16.47 -9.48 0.67
CA LYS A 31 -17.84 -9.11 0.28
C LYS A 31 -18.52 -8.19 1.28
N GLY A 32 -18.06 -8.17 2.52
CA GLY A 32 -18.72 -7.43 3.59
C GLY A 32 -18.14 -7.72 4.96
N PHE A 33 -18.74 -7.10 5.97
CA PHE A 33 -18.52 -7.43 7.37
C PHE A 33 -19.68 -8.29 7.88
N ILE A 34 -19.40 -9.23 8.77
CA ILE A 34 -20.41 -10.11 9.36
C ILE A 34 -20.58 -9.79 10.85
N ASP A 35 -21.82 -9.74 11.33
CA ASP A 35 -22.13 -9.59 12.76
C ASP A 35 -22.34 -10.95 13.46
N ILE A 36 -22.48 -10.92 14.79
CA ILE A 36 -22.71 -12.12 15.61
C ILE A 36 -24.04 -12.84 15.29
N ALA A 37 -25.00 -12.14 14.68
CA ALA A 37 -26.27 -12.69 14.22
C ALA A 37 -26.17 -13.23 12.78
N LYS A 38 -24.96 -13.26 12.20
CA LYS A 38 -24.64 -13.72 10.85
C LYS A 38 -25.32 -12.90 9.74
N ASN A 39 -25.62 -11.62 10.00
CA ASN A 39 -25.94 -10.69 8.93
C ASN A 39 -24.65 -10.19 8.30
N ILE A 40 -24.61 -10.17 6.97
CA ILE A 40 -23.52 -9.58 6.20
C ILE A 40 -23.94 -8.19 5.72
N TYR A 41 -23.05 -7.23 5.93
CA TYR A 41 -23.18 -5.84 5.50
C TYR A 41 -22.14 -5.59 4.43
N THR A 42 -22.57 -5.14 3.25
CA THR A 42 -21.66 -4.80 2.15
C THR A 42 -20.71 -3.67 2.54
N ILE A 43 -19.59 -3.57 1.85
CA ILE A 43 -18.63 -2.49 2.01
C ILE A 43 -19.07 -1.29 1.15
N SER A 44 -18.76 -0.08 1.59
CA SER A 44 -18.96 1.13 0.78
C SER A 44 -17.80 1.33 -0.19
N ALA A 45 -18.03 2.09 -1.27
CA ALA A 45 -16.96 2.44 -2.21
C ALA A 45 -15.97 3.51 -1.67
N ASP A 46 -16.02 3.80 -0.36
CA ASP A 46 -15.12 4.75 0.30
C ASP A 46 -13.68 4.23 0.31
N THR A 47 -12.76 5.03 -0.24
CA THR A 47 -11.38 4.62 -0.44
C THR A 47 -10.61 4.41 0.87
N LYS A 48 -11.01 5.04 1.99
CA LYS A 48 -10.37 4.82 3.29
C LYS A 48 -10.77 3.47 3.88
N VAL A 49 -12.04 3.08 3.72
CA VAL A 49 -12.53 1.76 4.14
C VAL A 49 -11.83 0.67 3.32
N ILE A 50 -11.80 0.83 2.00
CA ILE A 50 -11.08 -0.09 1.09
C ILE A 50 -9.60 -0.19 1.48
N SER A 51 -8.91 0.94 1.63
CA SER A 51 -7.47 0.96 1.99
C SER A 51 -7.21 0.19 3.29
N LYS A 52 -8.04 0.41 4.32
CA LYS A 52 -7.87 -0.26 5.61
C LYS A 52 -8.06 -1.77 5.50
N ILE A 53 -9.05 -2.23 4.73
CA ILE A 53 -9.26 -3.66 4.51
C ILE A 53 -8.06 -4.26 3.76
N MET A 54 -7.53 -3.56 2.74
CA MET A 54 -6.34 -4.02 2.01
C MET A 54 -5.13 -4.18 2.93
N GLU A 55 -4.86 -3.20 3.78
CA GLU A 55 -3.79 -3.30 4.78
C GLU A 55 -3.95 -4.54 5.68
N LEU A 56 -5.16 -4.78 6.17
CA LEU A 56 -5.45 -5.93 7.04
C LEU A 56 -5.27 -7.28 6.33
N LEU A 57 -5.60 -7.36 5.05
CA LEU A 57 -5.36 -8.55 4.23
C LEU A 57 -3.87 -8.75 3.92
N LEU A 58 -3.10 -7.65 3.79
CA LEU A 58 -1.68 -7.71 3.50
C LEU A 58 -0.84 -8.13 4.71
N PHE A 59 -1.27 -7.86 5.94
CA PHE A 59 -0.46 -8.14 7.13
C PHE A 59 -0.08 -9.62 7.30
N PRO A 60 -0.98 -10.62 7.15
CA PRO A 60 -0.60 -12.02 7.23
C PRO A 60 0.43 -12.42 6.16
N GLU A 61 0.24 -11.97 4.92
CA GLU A 61 1.16 -12.25 3.81
C GLU A 61 2.54 -11.63 4.06
N LEU A 62 2.57 -10.40 4.57
CA LEU A 62 3.81 -9.71 4.92
C LEU A 62 4.49 -10.29 6.16
N ALA A 63 3.73 -10.87 7.09
CA ALA A 63 4.29 -11.62 8.21
C ALA A 63 4.96 -12.92 7.74
N HIS A 64 4.34 -13.62 6.78
CA HIS A 64 4.95 -14.79 6.15
C HIS A 64 6.22 -14.43 5.37
N PHE A 65 6.19 -13.33 4.60
CA PHE A 65 7.37 -12.77 3.96
C PHE A 65 8.50 -12.50 4.97
N ALA A 66 8.17 -11.92 6.12
CA ALA A 66 9.14 -11.65 7.17
C ALA A 66 9.81 -12.93 7.67
N GLU A 67 9.00 -13.95 8.01
CA GLU A 67 9.48 -15.25 8.49
C GLU A 67 10.39 -15.93 7.45
N LYS A 68 9.94 -15.98 6.20
CA LYS A 68 10.67 -16.58 5.07
C LYS A 68 12.05 -15.96 4.85
N HIS A 69 12.18 -14.67 5.10
CA HIS A 69 13.42 -13.92 4.88
C HIS A 69 14.22 -13.63 6.15
N GLY A 70 13.83 -14.19 7.31
CA GLY A 70 14.52 -13.96 8.59
C GLY A 70 14.45 -12.51 9.06
N LEU A 71 13.33 -11.84 8.80
CA LEU A 71 13.09 -10.45 9.15
C LEU A 71 12.12 -10.35 10.33
N LYS A 72 12.41 -9.43 11.26
CA LYS A 72 11.44 -9.00 12.26
C LYS A 72 10.50 -7.96 11.66
N MET A 73 9.20 -8.24 11.67
CA MET A 73 8.16 -7.28 11.31
C MET A 73 7.75 -6.42 12.51
N VAL A 74 7.89 -5.10 12.40
CA VAL A 74 7.49 -4.12 13.42
C VAL A 74 6.39 -3.23 12.86
N LEU A 75 5.18 -3.34 13.40
CA LEU A 75 4.05 -2.47 13.04
C LEU A 75 4.17 -1.11 13.72
N SER A 76 3.66 -0.05 13.08
CA SER A 76 3.54 1.27 13.72
C SER A 76 2.63 1.21 14.96
N GLU A 77 3.12 1.67 16.12
CA GLU A 77 2.36 1.62 17.38
C GLU A 77 1.27 2.71 17.48
N GLN A 78 1.40 3.80 16.71
CA GLN A 78 0.55 4.98 16.80
C GLN A 78 -0.08 5.33 15.46
N GLN A 79 -1.30 5.87 15.49
CA GLN A 79 -1.90 6.44 14.29
C GLN A 79 -1.03 7.58 13.73
N ASN A 80 -0.90 7.64 12.40
CA ASN A 80 -0.10 8.64 11.68
C ASN A 80 1.43 8.53 11.90
N PHE A 81 1.93 7.35 12.26
CA PHE A 81 3.37 7.07 12.26
C PHE A 81 3.80 6.45 10.94
N TYR A 82 4.92 6.91 10.41
CA TYR A 82 5.58 6.28 9.27
C TYR A 82 6.63 5.26 9.75
N PRO A 83 6.94 4.21 8.96
CA PRO A 83 6.08 3.58 7.96
C PRO A 83 4.98 2.73 8.63
N ASP A 84 4.05 2.18 7.84
CA ASP A 84 3.10 1.17 8.33
C ASP A 84 3.83 -0.05 8.93
N ILE A 85 4.91 -0.49 8.27
CA ILE A 85 5.72 -1.63 8.67
C ILE A 85 7.21 -1.30 8.57
N SER A 86 7.98 -1.63 9.60
CA SER A 86 9.44 -1.66 9.55
C SER A 86 9.91 -3.11 9.62
N PHE A 87 10.58 -3.59 8.58
CA PHE A 87 11.30 -4.86 8.62
C PHE A 87 12.72 -4.63 9.14
N VAL A 88 13.18 -5.51 10.03
CA VAL A 88 14.52 -5.44 10.62
C VAL A 88 15.19 -6.80 10.46
N ASP A 89 16.36 -6.84 9.84
CA ASP A 89 17.16 -8.07 9.74
C ASP A 89 18.05 -8.28 10.99
N ASP A 90 18.70 -9.45 11.08
CA ASP A 90 19.56 -9.81 12.21
C ASP A 90 20.80 -8.90 12.35
N ASP A 91 21.25 -8.27 11.26
CA ASP A 91 22.35 -7.32 11.24
C ASP A 91 21.91 -5.90 11.69
N GLY A 92 20.60 -5.69 11.87
CA GLY A 92 20.00 -4.42 12.30
C GLY A 92 19.69 -3.45 11.16
N HIS A 93 19.79 -3.86 9.89
CA HIS A 93 19.30 -3.07 8.77
C HIS A 93 17.78 -2.95 8.84
N ARG A 94 17.27 -1.76 8.52
CA ARG A 94 15.84 -1.44 8.63
C ARG A 94 15.28 -1.08 7.27
N PHE A 95 14.18 -1.68 6.89
CA PHE A 95 13.47 -1.39 5.64
C PHE A 95 12.08 -0.87 5.96
N ALA A 96 11.80 0.37 5.55
CA ALA A 96 10.50 0.97 5.76
C ALA A 96 9.56 0.55 4.63
N LEU A 97 8.43 -0.07 4.95
CA LEU A 97 7.39 -0.43 3.99
C LEU A 97 6.09 0.33 4.29
N ASP A 98 5.69 1.17 3.34
CA ASP A 98 4.47 1.95 3.38
C ASP A 98 3.43 1.30 2.46
N LEU A 99 2.26 0.98 2.99
CA LEU A 99 1.18 0.37 2.23
C LEU A 99 0.36 1.49 1.59
N LYS A 100 0.10 1.36 0.28
CA LYS A 100 -0.66 2.35 -0.47
C LYS A 100 -1.66 1.67 -1.38
N SER A 101 -2.81 2.31 -1.54
CA SER A 101 -3.81 1.88 -2.50
C SER A 101 -4.24 3.06 -3.36
N THR A 102 -4.60 2.78 -4.61
CA THR A 102 -5.14 3.77 -5.53
C THR A 102 -6.06 3.08 -6.52
N TYR A 103 -6.98 3.85 -7.11
CA TYR A 103 -7.92 3.34 -8.09
C TYR A 103 -7.59 3.85 -9.48
N ARG A 104 -7.89 3.03 -10.50
CA ARG A 104 -7.80 3.41 -11.91
C ARG A 104 -8.80 4.51 -12.23
N VAL A 105 -8.35 5.54 -12.94
CA VAL A 105 -9.21 6.58 -13.52
C VAL A 105 -9.47 6.32 -15.00
N ASP A 106 -8.56 5.61 -15.66
CA ASP A 106 -8.69 5.10 -17.01
C ASP A 106 -7.80 3.84 -17.17
N SER A 107 -7.64 3.33 -18.39
CA SER A 107 -6.88 2.12 -18.67
C SER A 107 -5.37 2.22 -18.41
N SER A 108 -4.79 3.42 -18.37
CA SER A 108 -3.35 3.64 -18.21
C SER A 108 -2.99 4.51 -17.00
N ARG A 109 -3.97 5.10 -16.31
CA ARG A 109 -3.75 6.02 -15.20
C ARG A 109 -4.54 5.68 -13.95
N VAL A 110 -3.97 6.06 -12.82
CA VAL A 110 -4.59 6.03 -11.49
C VAL A 110 -4.87 7.44 -10.98
N ASN A 111 -5.67 7.53 -9.91
CA ASN A 111 -5.93 8.80 -9.23
C ASN A 111 -4.68 9.41 -8.56
N GLY A 112 -3.62 8.61 -8.38
CA GLY A 112 -2.42 8.97 -7.62
C GLY A 112 -2.51 8.54 -6.16
N MET A 113 -1.40 8.62 -5.45
CA MET A 113 -1.28 8.32 -4.02
C MET A 113 -0.37 9.33 -3.31
N THR A 114 -0.55 9.48 -2.01
CA THR A 114 0.37 10.24 -1.16
C THR A 114 1.48 9.32 -0.67
N LEU A 115 2.73 9.76 -0.72
CA LEU A 115 3.92 8.98 -0.37
C LEU A 115 4.54 9.40 0.98
N GLY A 116 3.70 9.91 1.88
CA GLY A 116 4.09 10.50 3.16
C GLY A 116 4.45 11.99 3.05
N ALA A 117 4.72 12.59 4.19
CA ALA A 117 4.99 14.02 4.31
C ALA A 117 6.38 14.39 3.77
N PHE A 118 6.52 15.56 3.13
CA PHE A 118 7.83 16.17 2.80
C PHE A 118 8.32 17.14 3.90
N THR A 119 7.70 17.09 5.08
CA THR A 119 8.02 17.89 6.27
C THR A 119 8.19 16.95 7.48
N GLY A 120 8.45 17.49 8.68
CA GLY A 120 8.55 16.67 9.90
C GLY A 120 9.71 15.69 9.82
N TYR A 121 9.47 14.40 10.07
CA TYR A 121 10.51 13.36 10.05
C TYR A 121 11.31 13.31 8.74
N PHE A 122 10.71 13.74 7.62
CA PHE A 122 11.38 13.73 6.32
C PHE A 122 12.46 14.81 6.23
N ARG A 123 12.30 15.95 6.90
CA ARG A 123 13.35 16.99 6.95
C ARG A 123 14.21 16.85 8.21
N GLU A 124 13.61 16.49 9.34
CA GLU A 124 14.27 16.20 10.61
C GLU A 124 14.62 14.70 10.69
N ARG A 125 15.60 14.26 9.89
CA ARG A 125 15.89 12.83 9.66
C ARG A 125 16.25 12.02 10.92
N ASN A 126 16.69 12.69 12.00
CA ASN A 126 16.98 12.08 13.30
C ASN A 126 15.79 12.04 14.26
N SER A 127 14.66 12.66 13.91
CA SER A 127 13.47 12.76 14.74
C SER A 127 12.77 11.42 14.87
N THR A 128 12.16 11.19 16.03
CA THR A 128 11.23 10.07 16.28
C THR A 128 9.77 10.53 16.28
N LYS A 129 9.53 11.80 15.93
CA LYS A 129 8.17 12.35 15.85
C LYS A 129 7.48 11.84 14.59
N ASN A 130 6.34 11.16 14.76
CA ASN A 130 5.53 10.61 13.66
C ASN A 130 6.26 9.55 12.82
N ILE A 131 7.24 8.86 13.40
CA ILE A 131 8.01 7.81 12.73
C ILE A 131 8.48 6.73 13.73
N THR A 132 8.46 5.45 13.35
CA THR A 132 8.80 4.30 14.22
C THR A 132 10.29 4.27 14.62
N PHE A 133 11.18 4.55 13.66
CA PHE A 133 12.62 4.72 13.86
C PHE A 133 13.06 5.99 13.13
N PRO A 134 14.17 6.66 13.53
CA PRO A 134 14.64 7.84 12.80
C PRO A 134 14.76 7.57 11.30
N TYR A 135 14.34 8.53 10.46
CA TYR A 135 14.32 8.34 9.00
C TYR A 135 15.70 7.92 8.47
N VAL A 136 16.77 8.54 8.98
CA VAL A 136 18.16 8.24 8.60
C VAL A 136 18.62 6.81 8.95
N SER A 137 17.88 6.11 9.82
CA SER A 137 18.24 4.75 10.25
C SER A 137 17.73 3.65 9.32
N TYR A 138 16.89 4.00 8.34
CA TYR A 138 16.41 3.04 7.34
C TYR A 138 17.43 2.91 6.20
N SER A 139 17.67 1.67 5.80
CA SER A 139 18.48 1.32 4.64
C SER A 139 17.73 1.51 3.31
N GLY A 140 16.40 1.64 3.36
CA GLY A 140 15.56 1.92 2.20
C GLY A 140 14.11 2.19 2.58
N HIS A 141 13.45 2.98 1.74
CA HIS A 141 12.06 3.38 1.88
C HIS A 141 11.24 2.84 0.71
N PHE A 142 10.36 1.90 0.98
CA PHE A 142 9.60 1.17 -0.03
C PHE A 142 8.11 1.45 0.09
N VAL A 143 7.44 1.31 -1.03
CA VAL A 143 5.98 1.38 -1.15
C VAL A 143 5.50 0.06 -1.72
N LEU A 144 4.60 -0.60 -1.01
CA LEU A 144 3.77 -1.68 -1.55
C LEU A 144 2.44 -1.06 -1.96
N GLY A 145 2.25 -0.92 -3.27
CA GLY A 145 1.07 -0.33 -3.85
C GLY A 145 0.08 -1.37 -4.36
N VAL A 146 -1.20 -1.10 -4.19
CA VAL A 146 -2.30 -1.87 -4.79
C VAL A 146 -3.10 -0.96 -5.71
N ILE A 147 -3.16 -1.29 -6.99
CA ILE A 147 -4.02 -0.64 -7.99
C ILE A 147 -5.26 -1.50 -8.16
N TYR A 148 -6.45 -0.88 -8.11
CA TYR A 148 -7.72 -1.57 -8.31
C TYR A 148 -8.67 -0.75 -9.19
N SER A 149 -9.68 -1.42 -9.74
CA SER A 149 -10.80 -0.79 -10.43
C SER A 149 -12.00 -0.73 -9.48
N LYS A 150 -12.74 0.38 -9.48
CA LYS A 150 -14.04 0.47 -8.79
C LYS A 150 -15.10 -0.23 -9.64
N THR A 151 -16.11 -0.81 -8.99
CA THR A 151 -17.29 -1.27 -9.73
C THR A 151 -18.16 -0.10 -10.16
N ASP A 152 -18.80 -0.21 -11.31
CA ASP A 152 -19.84 0.71 -11.79
C ASP A 152 -21.24 0.31 -11.28
N ASP A 153 -21.34 -0.86 -10.65
CA ASP A 153 -22.60 -1.40 -10.14
C ASP A 153 -23.15 -0.59 -8.96
N LEU A 154 -24.47 -0.44 -8.92
CA LEU A 154 -25.17 0.16 -7.79
C LEU A 154 -25.14 -0.77 -6.57
N ILE A 155 -24.40 -0.38 -5.55
CA ILE A 155 -24.33 -1.09 -4.27
C ILE A 155 -25.37 -0.48 -3.31
N ASP A 156 -26.39 -1.25 -2.95
CA ASP A 156 -27.34 -0.83 -1.90
C ASP A 156 -26.78 -1.13 -0.51
N GLU A 157 -26.10 -0.14 0.08
CA GLU A 157 -25.52 -0.22 1.42
C GLU A 157 -26.55 -0.41 2.55
N ARG A 158 -27.86 -0.26 2.27
CA ARG A 158 -28.93 -0.46 3.26
C ARG A 158 -29.35 -1.93 3.36
N ARG A 159 -28.95 -2.76 2.39
CA ARG A 159 -29.31 -4.18 2.35
C ARG A 159 -28.43 -4.98 3.31
N ARG A 160 -29.07 -5.89 4.03
CA ARG A 160 -28.40 -6.98 4.77
C ARG A 160 -28.51 -8.25 3.94
N TYR A 161 -27.46 -9.05 3.97
CA TYR A 161 -27.37 -10.34 3.29
C TYR A 161 -27.20 -11.46 4.32
N THR A 162 -27.60 -12.68 3.96
CA THR A 162 -27.31 -13.89 4.73
C THR A 162 -26.07 -14.61 4.19
N LEU A 163 -25.55 -15.59 4.95
CA LEU A 163 -24.42 -16.42 4.51
C LEU A 163 -24.69 -17.12 3.17
N ASP A 164 -25.91 -17.60 2.95
CA ASP A 164 -26.28 -18.28 1.69
C ASP A 164 -26.30 -17.31 0.49
N GLU A 165 -26.30 -15.99 0.74
CA GLU A 165 -26.23 -14.95 -0.28
C GLU A 165 -24.81 -14.41 -0.49
N LEU A 166 -23.79 -14.90 0.23
CA LEU A 166 -22.43 -14.34 0.22
C LEU A 166 -21.84 -14.20 -1.20
N GLU A 167 -21.98 -15.23 -2.03
CA GLU A 167 -21.48 -15.24 -3.41
C GLU A 167 -22.24 -14.27 -4.33
N ARG A 168 -23.45 -13.86 -3.94
CA ARG A 168 -24.29 -12.91 -4.70
C ARG A 168 -23.97 -11.45 -4.37
N ILE A 169 -23.15 -11.20 -3.36
CA ILE A 169 -22.77 -9.84 -2.99
C ILE A 169 -21.78 -9.32 -4.04
N THR A 170 -22.15 -8.20 -4.66
CA THR A 170 -21.31 -7.50 -5.63
C THR A 170 -20.03 -7.00 -4.97
N SER A 171 -18.87 -7.28 -5.57
CA SER A 171 -17.61 -6.72 -5.10
C SER A 171 -17.53 -5.24 -5.47
N VAL A 172 -17.16 -4.40 -4.50
CA VAL A 172 -17.08 -2.95 -4.70
C VAL A 172 -15.86 -2.51 -5.51
N ILE A 173 -14.88 -3.40 -5.63
CA ILE A 173 -13.61 -3.23 -6.32
C ILE A 173 -13.19 -4.56 -6.97
N ARG A 174 -12.34 -4.49 -7.98
CA ARG A 174 -11.85 -5.63 -8.78
C ARG A 174 -10.53 -5.30 -9.48
N ASP A 175 -10.02 -6.27 -10.24
CA ASP A 175 -8.88 -6.12 -11.15
C ASP A 175 -7.60 -5.63 -10.45
N PHE A 176 -7.16 -6.35 -9.41
CA PHE A 176 -6.00 -5.95 -8.62
C PHE A 176 -4.69 -6.05 -9.39
N GLN A 177 -3.79 -5.10 -9.12
CA GLN A 177 -2.42 -5.12 -9.58
C GLN A 177 -1.54 -4.58 -8.46
N PHE A 178 -0.71 -5.47 -7.91
CA PHE A 178 0.25 -5.13 -6.88
C PHE A 178 1.56 -4.68 -7.51
N PHE A 179 2.28 -3.82 -6.81
CA PHE A 179 3.65 -3.44 -7.15
C PHE A 179 4.44 -3.09 -5.90
N ALA A 180 5.76 -3.25 -5.97
CA ALA A 180 6.68 -2.80 -4.93
C ALA A 180 7.81 -1.98 -5.57
N GLN A 181 8.07 -0.79 -5.04
CA GLN A 181 9.12 0.11 -5.52
C GLN A 181 9.73 0.92 -4.37
N GLU A 182 10.97 1.38 -4.54
CA GLU A 182 11.49 2.45 -3.69
C GLU A 182 10.67 3.74 -3.87
N LYS A 183 10.43 4.45 -2.77
CA LYS A 183 9.57 5.63 -2.70
C LYS A 183 9.95 6.69 -3.74
N TYR A 184 11.25 7.02 -3.85
CA TYR A 184 11.71 8.06 -4.77
C TYR A 184 11.47 7.69 -6.24
N ARG A 185 11.51 6.39 -6.58
CA ARG A 185 11.35 5.90 -7.96
C ARG A 185 9.94 6.08 -8.51
N ILE A 186 8.95 6.25 -7.64
CA ILE A 186 7.55 6.45 -8.01
C ILE A 186 7.02 7.83 -7.60
N ALA A 187 7.86 8.67 -7.00
CA ALA A 187 7.51 10.04 -6.64
C ALA A 187 7.39 10.93 -7.88
N SER A 188 6.44 11.86 -7.81
CA SER A 188 6.28 12.97 -8.76
C SER A 188 6.91 14.24 -8.22
N ASP A 189 7.11 15.21 -9.10
CA ASP A 189 7.57 16.56 -8.80
C ASP A 189 6.44 17.47 -8.24
N ARG A 190 5.27 16.90 -7.94
CA ARG A 190 4.08 17.62 -7.46
C ARG A 190 3.62 17.14 -6.08
N PRO A 191 3.04 18.03 -5.25
CA PRO A 191 2.41 17.61 -4.01
C PRO A 191 1.24 16.65 -4.26
N GLY A 192 1.16 15.58 -3.46
CA GLY A 192 0.03 14.63 -3.49
C GLY A 192 -1.21 15.13 -2.77
N SER A 193 -1.09 16.22 -2.01
CA SER A 193 -2.19 16.84 -1.26
C SER A 193 -1.90 18.32 -1.02
N GLY A 194 -2.89 19.19 -1.23
CA GLY A 194 -2.72 20.64 -1.01
C GLY A 194 -2.63 21.04 0.47
N ASN A 195 -3.37 20.38 1.36
CA ASN A 195 -3.48 20.76 2.77
C ASN A 195 -2.50 20.04 3.71
N THR A 196 -2.20 18.76 3.45
CA THR A 196 -1.43 17.90 4.35
C THR A 196 0.04 17.73 3.96
N LYS A 197 0.55 18.54 3.01
CA LYS A 197 1.98 18.60 2.63
C LYS A 197 2.62 17.22 2.40
N ASN A 198 1.94 16.38 1.60
CA ASN A 198 2.44 15.07 1.21
C ASN A 198 3.11 15.10 -0.17
N ILE A 199 4.11 14.24 -0.31
CA ILE A 199 4.73 13.88 -1.59
C ILE A 199 3.67 13.16 -2.43
N GLY A 200 3.55 13.50 -3.71
CA GLY A 200 2.64 12.83 -4.64
C GLY A 200 3.36 11.75 -5.45
N SER A 201 2.67 10.67 -5.78
CA SER A 201 3.16 9.70 -6.77
C SER A 201 2.95 10.19 -8.20
N VAL A 202 3.65 9.56 -9.15
CA VAL A 202 3.25 9.56 -10.56
C VAL A 202 1.87 8.92 -10.74
N THR A 203 1.20 9.17 -11.87
CA THR A 203 -0.18 8.71 -12.11
C THR A 203 -0.30 7.61 -13.16
N GLU A 204 0.75 7.38 -13.93
CA GLU A 204 0.82 6.43 -15.01
C GLU A 204 1.10 5.04 -14.44
N ILE A 205 0.24 4.06 -14.74
CA ILE A 205 0.30 2.70 -14.20
C ILE A 205 1.65 2.05 -14.50
N ASP A 206 2.09 2.11 -15.76
CA ASP A 206 3.37 1.53 -16.17
C ASP A 206 4.56 2.16 -15.44
N THR A 207 4.50 3.47 -15.18
CA THR A 207 5.55 4.19 -14.45
C THR A 207 5.60 3.79 -12.99
N LEU A 208 4.45 3.56 -12.34
CA LEU A 208 4.36 3.05 -10.98
C LEU A 208 4.94 1.63 -10.88
N VAL A 209 4.50 0.75 -11.77
CA VAL A 209 4.87 -0.68 -11.75
C VAL A 209 6.36 -0.85 -12.04
N ASN A 210 6.90 -0.14 -13.02
CA ASN A 210 8.31 -0.24 -13.41
C ASN A 210 9.26 0.65 -12.58
N GLY A 211 8.71 1.50 -11.69
CA GLY A 211 9.52 2.42 -10.87
C GLY A 211 10.36 3.36 -11.72
N SER A 212 9.74 3.98 -12.72
CA SER A 212 10.39 4.85 -13.71
C SER A 212 9.92 6.30 -13.63
N GLY A 213 9.55 6.75 -12.42
CA GLY A 213 9.08 8.10 -12.15
C GLY A 213 10.16 9.18 -12.28
N SER A 214 9.80 10.43 -11.98
CA SER A 214 10.61 11.60 -12.28
C SER A 214 12.03 11.56 -11.70
N PHE A 215 12.18 10.96 -10.51
CA PHE A 215 13.47 10.88 -9.82
C PHE A 215 14.22 9.56 -10.03
N ALA A 216 13.64 8.58 -10.74
CA ALA A 216 14.22 7.24 -10.87
C ALA A 216 15.61 7.26 -11.53
N SER A 217 15.84 8.14 -12.50
CA SER A 217 17.15 8.32 -13.15
C SER A 217 18.04 9.36 -12.48
N LEU A 218 17.48 10.18 -11.59
CA LEU A 218 18.18 11.26 -10.89
C LEU A 218 18.80 10.79 -9.56
N GLY A 219 18.20 9.77 -8.94
CA GLY A 219 18.66 9.19 -7.68
C GLY A 219 17.94 9.74 -6.46
N GLU A 220 18.10 9.02 -5.34
CA GLU A 220 17.45 9.30 -4.07
C GLU A 220 17.89 10.65 -3.47
N ASP A 221 19.17 11.02 -3.62
CA ASP A 221 19.70 12.30 -3.11
C ASP A 221 19.01 13.52 -3.72
N VAL A 222 18.70 13.47 -5.04
CA VAL A 222 18.00 14.56 -5.74
C VAL A 222 16.53 14.64 -5.30
N PHE A 223 15.90 13.49 -5.07
CA PHE A 223 14.54 13.44 -4.51
C PHE A 223 14.47 14.00 -3.09
N ASP A 224 15.48 13.69 -2.26
CA ASP A 224 15.53 14.13 -0.87
C ASP A 224 15.80 15.65 -0.72
N ASP A 225 16.54 16.23 -1.67
CA ASP A 225 16.77 17.67 -1.76
C ASP A 225 15.49 18.44 -2.15
N TYR A 226 14.83 17.98 -3.22
CA TYR A 226 13.59 18.56 -3.78
C TYR A 226 12.47 18.72 -2.73
#